data_AF-K5X778-F1
#
_entry.id   AF-K5X778-F1
#
_cell.length_a   1.000
_cell.length_b   1.000
_cell.length_c   1.000
_cell.angle_alpha   90.00
_cell.angle_beta   90.00
_cell.angle_gamma   90.00
#
_symmetry.space_group_name_H-M   'P 1'
#
loop_
_entity.id
_entity.type
_entity.pdbx_description
1 polymer ?
#
loop_
_entity_poly.entity_id
_entity_poly.type
_entity_poly.pdbx_seq_one_letter_code
_entity_poly.pdbx_strand_id
1 'polypeptide(L)'
;MSNDAAITVSAQTDVLKLLIPNPKDFGGNREEFSEWWRSMTLFLKYNKVTDTDQKIISTIVRLKGQVPSYFAEVWTEKIASNITYTWETFEEEIKTSFRKGNEKDLAEEKIKSLKQGKKNTMDFLVEFTALMYKAKIDDQHAIFLLKGHTRHDIIKTILGYPRKDIPQSREKQE
;
A
#
# COMPACT_ATOMS: atom_id res chain seq x y z
N MET A 1 -42.20 -9.96 -16.35
CA MET A 1 -41.20 -10.62 -15.48
C MET A 1 -39.88 -9.84 -15.50
N SER A 2 -39.83 -8.58 -15.06
CA SER A 2 -38.65 -7.71 -15.27
C SER A 2 -38.38 -6.72 -14.14
N ASN A 3 -38.60 -7.11 -12.87
CA ASN A 3 -38.33 -6.24 -11.71
C ASN A 3 -37.28 -6.83 -10.75
N ASP A 4 -37.13 -8.16 -10.67
CA ASP A 4 -36.23 -8.79 -9.69
C ASP A 4 -34.74 -8.56 -10.00
N ALA A 5 -34.36 -8.48 -11.27
CA ALA A 5 -32.98 -8.19 -11.67
C ALA A 5 -32.57 -6.74 -11.33
N ALA A 6 -33.49 -5.77 -11.49
CA ALA A 6 -33.23 -4.37 -11.18
C ALA A 6 -33.09 -4.13 -9.67
N ILE A 7 -33.94 -4.78 -8.85
CA ILE A 7 -33.91 -4.69 -7.39
C ILE A 7 -32.64 -5.34 -6.82
N THR A 8 -32.21 -6.47 -7.39
CA THR A 8 -31.01 -7.19 -6.95
C THR A 8 -29.72 -6.41 -7.29
N VAL A 9 -29.67 -5.76 -8.45
CA VAL A 9 -28.53 -4.90 -8.83
C VAL A 9 -28.46 -3.64 -7.97
N SER A 10 -29.59 -2.99 -7.66
CA SER A 10 -29.58 -1.79 -6.81
C SER A 10 -29.13 -2.11 -5.37
N ALA A 11 -29.61 -3.21 -4.80
CA ALA A 11 -29.22 -3.67 -3.46
C ALA A 11 -27.71 -4.03 -3.38
N GLN A 12 -27.15 -4.69 -4.40
CA GLN A 12 -25.71 -4.99 -4.44
C GLN A 12 -24.86 -3.72 -4.61
N THR A 13 -25.33 -2.74 -5.41
CA THR A 13 -24.63 -1.45 -5.54
C THR A 13 -24.62 -0.64 -4.24
N ASP A 14 -25.67 -0.71 -3.42
CA ASP A 14 -25.73 0.03 -2.15
C ASP A 14 -24.89 -0.63 -1.03
N VAL A 15 -24.81 -1.96 -1.00
CA VAL A 15 -23.89 -2.67 -0.08
C VAL A 15 -22.43 -2.36 -0.42
N LEU A 16 -22.07 -2.31 -1.70
CA LEU A 16 -20.70 -2.03 -2.14
C LEU A 16 -20.29 -0.55 -1.96
N LYS A 17 -21.22 0.41 -2.08
CA LYS A 17 -20.99 1.82 -1.68
C LYS A 17 -20.68 1.96 -0.19
N LEU A 18 -21.21 1.07 0.65
CA LEU A 18 -20.90 1.03 2.08
C LEU A 18 -19.49 0.47 2.36
N LEU A 19 -18.98 -0.41 1.47
CA LEU A 19 -17.69 -1.10 1.61
C LEU A 19 -16.49 -0.28 1.16
N ILE A 20 -16.64 0.58 0.14
CA ILE A 20 -15.58 1.47 -0.32
C ILE A 20 -16.02 2.91 -0.07
N PRO A 21 -15.71 3.47 1.11
CA PRO A 21 -16.13 4.82 1.45
C PRO A 21 -15.50 5.82 0.48
N ASN A 22 -16.22 6.91 0.22
CA ASN A 22 -15.67 8.04 -0.51
C ASN A 22 -14.35 8.49 0.12
N PRO A 23 -13.26 8.63 -0.66
CA PRO A 23 -11.99 9.11 -0.15
C PRO A 23 -12.18 10.48 0.51
N LYS A 24 -11.56 10.69 1.67
CA LYS A 24 -11.54 12.00 2.31
C LYS A 24 -10.77 13.01 1.45
N ASP A 25 -10.96 14.29 1.74
CA ASP A 25 -10.14 15.34 1.17
C ASP A 25 -8.70 15.25 1.69
N PHE A 26 -7.73 15.54 0.82
CA PHE A 26 -6.31 15.50 1.12
C PHE A 26 -5.77 16.88 1.44
N GLY A 27 -5.39 17.05 2.72
CA GLY A 27 -4.83 18.27 3.31
C GLY A 27 -3.43 18.67 2.85
N GLY A 28 -2.69 17.75 2.19
CA GLY A 28 -1.27 17.94 1.88
C GLY A 28 -0.30 17.31 2.88
N ASN A 29 -0.79 16.65 3.93
CA ASN A 29 0.07 15.91 4.86
C ASN A 29 0.70 14.70 4.16
N ARG A 30 2.02 14.73 3.98
CA ARG A 30 2.77 13.66 3.30
C ARG A 30 2.71 12.32 4.02
N GLU A 31 2.45 12.31 5.33
CA GLU A 31 2.34 11.07 6.11
C GLU A 31 1.05 10.30 5.82
N GLU A 32 -0.01 11.03 5.47
CA GLU A 32 -1.33 10.47 5.14
C GLU A 32 -1.48 10.15 3.66
N PHE A 33 -0.57 10.66 2.81
CA PHE A 33 -0.67 10.53 1.36
C PHE A 33 -0.77 9.07 0.91
N SER A 34 0.03 8.16 1.46
CA SER A 34 0.01 6.74 1.09
C SER A 34 -1.35 6.07 1.36
N GLU A 35 -1.97 6.40 2.49
CA GLU A 35 -3.29 5.87 2.85
C GLU A 35 -4.41 6.50 2.02
N TRP A 36 -4.34 7.81 1.83
CA TRP A 36 -5.26 8.57 1.01
C TRP A 36 -5.21 8.12 -0.45
N TRP A 37 -4.01 8.01 -1.04
CA TRP A 37 -3.80 7.59 -2.42
C TRP A 37 -4.36 6.19 -2.66
N ARG A 38 -4.09 5.23 -1.75
CA ARG A 38 -4.68 3.89 -1.80
C ARG A 38 -6.21 3.94 -1.82
N SER A 39 -6.80 4.77 -0.96
CA SER A 39 -8.26 4.92 -0.90
C SER A 39 -8.82 5.52 -2.19
N MET A 40 -8.12 6.52 -2.76
CA MET A 40 -8.49 7.14 -4.04
C MET A 40 -8.40 6.17 -5.22
N THR A 41 -7.32 5.38 -5.33
CA THR A 41 -7.17 4.38 -6.38
C THR A 41 -8.27 3.30 -6.31
N LEU A 42 -8.61 2.84 -5.10
CA LEU A 42 -9.71 1.88 -4.90
C LEU A 42 -11.06 2.48 -5.30
N PHE A 43 -11.31 3.73 -4.94
CA PHE A 43 -12.51 4.45 -5.33
C PHE A 43 -12.65 4.57 -6.86
N LEU A 44 -11.60 4.98 -7.57
CA LEU A 44 -11.63 5.08 -9.04
C LEU A 44 -11.91 3.72 -9.70
N LYS A 45 -11.25 2.67 -9.22
CA LYS A 45 -11.40 1.31 -9.73
C LYS A 45 -12.82 0.77 -9.48
N TYR A 46 -13.37 1.01 -8.30
CA TYR A 46 -14.72 0.57 -7.94
C TYR A 46 -15.80 1.27 -8.77
N ASN A 47 -15.68 2.59 -8.94
CA ASN A 47 -16.61 3.38 -9.75
C ASN A 47 -16.39 3.21 -11.26
N LYS A 48 -15.45 2.32 -11.67
CA LYS A 48 -15.12 2.03 -13.07
C LYS A 48 -14.83 3.31 -13.87
N VAL A 49 -14.17 4.28 -13.25
CA VAL A 49 -13.76 5.50 -13.95
C VAL A 49 -12.64 5.11 -14.90
N THR A 50 -12.94 5.05 -16.19
CA THR A 50 -11.97 4.63 -17.23
C THR A 50 -11.31 5.81 -17.92
N ASP A 51 -12.06 6.90 -18.09
CA ASP A 51 -11.61 8.11 -18.76
C ASP A 51 -10.50 8.84 -17.99
N THR A 52 -9.47 9.29 -18.70
CA THR A 52 -8.29 9.93 -18.10
C THR A 52 -8.65 11.24 -17.41
N ASP A 53 -9.43 12.09 -18.07
CA ASP A 53 -9.83 13.38 -17.52
C ASP A 53 -10.70 13.19 -16.29
N GLN A 54 -11.68 12.28 -16.33
CA GLN A 54 -12.52 11.97 -15.17
C GLN A 54 -11.70 11.45 -13.98
N LYS A 55 -10.68 10.62 -14.20
CA LYS A 55 -9.80 10.14 -13.12
C LYS A 55 -9.02 11.30 -12.49
N ILE A 56 -8.44 12.16 -13.32
CA ILE A 56 -7.65 13.32 -12.86
C ILE A 56 -8.57 14.30 -12.13
N ILE A 57 -9.70 14.70 -12.74
CA ILE A 57 -10.72 15.58 -12.15
C ILE A 57 -11.18 15.04 -10.80
N SER A 58 -11.57 13.76 -10.73
CA SER A 58 -12.00 13.12 -9.48
C SER A 58 -10.94 13.16 -8.38
N THR A 59 -9.67 13.17 -8.76
CA THR A 59 -8.54 13.24 -7.83
C THR A 59 -8.28 14.68 -7.38
N ILE A 60 -8.16 15.63 -8.32
CA ILE A 60 -7.80 17.02 -8.01
C ILE A 60 -8.90 17.75 -7.22
N VAL A 61 -10.18 17.41 -7.42
CA VAL A 61 -11.28 18.03 -6.63
C VAL A 61 -11.19 17.71 -5.14
N ARG A 62 -10.50 16.62 -4.77
CA ARG A 62 -10.27 16.19 -3.38
C ARG A 62 -8.96 16.72 -2.80
N LEU A 63 -8.14 17.42 -3.59
CA LEU A 63 -6.94 18.10 -3.10
C LEU A 63 -7.36 19.42 -2.44
N LYS A 64 -7.41 19.44 -1.10
CA LYS A 64 -7.87 20.60 -0.32
C LYS A 64 -6.77 21.06 0.62
N GLY A 65 -6.31 22.29 0.47
CA GLY A 65 -5.27 22.86 1.32
C GLY A 65 -4.31 23.70 0.51
N GLN A 66 -3.47 24.48 1.18
CA GLN A 66 -2.66 25.49 0.48
C GLN A 66 -1.78 24.89 -0.63
N VAL A 67 -0.97 23.88 -0.32
CA VAL A 67 -0.06 23.26 -1.30
C VAL A 67 -0.78 22.36 -2.31
N PRO A 68 -1.70 21.45 -1.90
CA PRO A 68 -2.46 20.64 -2.86
C PRO A 68 -3.34 21.44 -3.82
N SER A 69 -3.85 22.60 -3.41
CA SER A 69 -4.66 23.45 -4.28
C SER A 69 -3.85 24.05 -5.43
N TYR A 70 -2.61 24.49 -5.20
CA TYR A 70 -1.74 24.92 -6.31
C TYR A 70 -1.48 23.79 -7.32
N PHE A 71 -1.30 22.56 -6.85
CA PHE A 71 -1.16 21.40 -7.73
C PHE A 71 -2.43 21.15 -8.54
N ALA A 72 -3.61 21.27 -7.91
CA ALA A 72 -4.91 21.15 -8.58
C ALA A 72 -5.13 22.23 -9.63
N GLU A 73 -4.71 23.48 -9.37
CA GLU A 73 -4.79 24.59 -10.32
C GLU A 73 -3.97 24.31 -11.59
N VAL A 74 -2.69 23.93 -11.43
CA VAL A 74 -1.81 23.58 -12.57
C VAL A 74 -2.42 22.45 -13.41
N TRP A 75 -2.98 21.42 -12.78
CA TRP A 75 -3.60 20.32 -13.52
C TRP A 75 -4.94 20.70 -14.16
N THR A 76 -5.69 21.60 -13.56
CA THR A 76 -6.91 22.17 -14.17
C THR A 76 -6.55 22.93 -15.45
N GLU A 77 -5.47 23.72 -15.43
CA GLU A 77 -4.97 24.42 -16.61
C GLU A 77 -4.44 23.46 -17.68
N LYS A 78 -3.72 22.39 -17.28
CA LYS A 78 -3.25 21.34 -18.21
C LYS A 78 -4.41 20.67 -18.94
N ILE A 79 -5.48 20.33 -18.22
CA ILE A 79 -6.70 19.72 -18.81
C ILE A 79 -7.41 20.70 -19.74
N ALA A 80 -7.48 21.98 -19.35
CA ALA A 80 -8.09 23.02 -20.19
C ALA A 80 -7.25 23.35 -21.44
N SER A 81 -5.96 23.01 -21.43
CA SER A 81 -5.03 23.23 -22.52
C SER A 81 -4.97 22.02 -23.46
N ASN A 82 -4.63 22.23 -24.74
CA ASN A 82 -4.40 21.14 -25.70
C ASN A 82 -3.06 20.38 -25.47
N ILE A 83 -2.63 20.24 -24.21
CA ILE A 83 -1.40 19.54 -23.85
C ILE A 83 -1.71 18.05 -23.75
N THR A 84 -0.87 17.20 -24.34
CA THR A 84 -1.00 15.75 -24.19
C THR A 84 -0.54 15.32 -22.80
N TYR A 85 -1.40 14.62 -22.06
CA TYR A 85 -1.08 14.00 -20.78
C TYR A 85 -1.73 12.62 -20.70
N THR A 86 -1.24 11.79 -19.77
CA THR A 86 -1.83 10.48 -19.49
C THR A 86 -2.11 10.33 -18.00
N TRP A 87 -2.83 9.27 -17.63
CA TRP A 87 -3.03 8.95 -16.22
C TRP A 87 -1.68 8.65 -15.53
N GLU A 88 -0.76 7.99 -16.23
CA GLU A 88 0.56 7.65 -15.72
C GLU A 88 1.39 8.89 -15.41
N THR A 89 1.38 9.90 -16.29
CA THR A 89 2.12 11.15 -16.04
C THR A 89 1.57 11.90 -14.83
N PHE A 90 0.24 11.94 -14.67
CA PHE A 90 -0.41 12.48 -13.48
C PHE A 90 -0.03 11.72 -12.21
N GLU A 91 -0.09 10.39 -12.25
CA GLU A 91 0.21 9.52 -11.12
C GLU A 91 1.67 9.65 -10.65
N GLU A 92 2.62 9.83 -11.58
CA GLU A 92 4.01 10.10 -11.24
C GLU A 92 4.22 11.49 -10.62
N GLU A 93 3.60 12.54 -11.19
CA GLU A 93 3.72 13.90 -10.66
C GLU A 93 3.13 14.04 -9.24
N ILE A 94 1.94 13.47 -8.99
CA ILE A 94 1.29 13.58 -7.69
C ILE A 94 2.05 12.77 -6.62
N LYS A 95 2.56 11.58 -6.96
CA LYS A 95 3.42 10.81 -6.07
C LYS A 95 4.72 11.55 -5.80
N THR A 96 5.36 12.12 -6.81
CA THR A 96 6.62 12.86 -6.61
C THR A 96 6.42 14.09 -5.72
N SER A 97 5.27 14.75 -5.84
CA SER A 97 4.96 15.97 -5.08
C SER A 97 4.63 15.70 -3.60
N PHE A 98 3.85 14.65 -3.32
CA PHE A 98 3.24 14.44 -2.00
C PHE A 98 3.67 13.17 -1.27
N ARG A 99 4.34 12.23 -1.94
CA ARG A 99 4.88 11.04 -1.28
C ARG A 99 6.01 11.44 -0.32
N LYS A 100 6.15 10.70 0.77
CA LYS A 100 7.33 10.80 1.63
C LYS A 100 8.53 10.27 0.84
N GLY A 101 9.50 11.13 0.52
CA GLY A 101 10.63 10.80 -0.36
C GLY A 101 11.49 9.64 0.13
N ASN A 102 11.42 9.31 1.43
CA ASN A 102 12.15 8.22 2.06
C ASN A 102 11.32 6.94 2.26
N GLU A 103 10.16 6.74 1.61
CA GLU A 103 9.36 5.53 1.85
C GLU A 103 10.11 4.23 1.52
N LYS A 104 10.92 4.23 0.46
CA LYS A 104 11.75 3.08 0.09
C LYS A 104 12.79 2.83 1.18
N ASP A 105 13.54 3.86 1.54
CA ASP A 105 14.62 3.77 2.53
C ASP A 105 14.07 3.40 3.92
N LEU A 106 12.91 3.94 4.29
CA LEU A 106 12.22 3.61 5.52
C LEU A 106 11.69 2.17 5.51
N ALA A 107 11.22 1.67 4.36
CA ALA A 107 10.83 0.28 4.23
C ALA A 107 12.05 -0.65 4.32
N GLU A 108 13.18 -0.28 3.72
CA GLU A 108 14.46 -0.98 3.84
C GLU A 108 15.00 -0.98 5.28
N GLU A 109 14.92 0.14 5.98
CA GLU A 109 15.33 0.23 7.38
C GLU A 109 14.41 -0.60 8.29
N LYS A 110 13.10 -0.54 8.05
CA LYS A 110 12.12 -1.34 8.79
C LYS A 110 12.31 -2.83 8.55
N ILE A 111 12.54 -3.28 7.31
CA ILE A 111 12.74 -4.71 7.05
C ILE A 111 14.07 -5.22 7.63
N LYS A 112 15.13 -4.38 7.66
CA LYS A 112 16.41 -4.68 8.30
C LYS A 112 16.30 -4.81 9.83
N SER A 113 15.38 -4.07 10.45
CA SER A 113 15.14 -4.12 11.90
C SER A 113 14.02 -5.07 12.33
N LEU A 114 13.16 -5.50 11.39
CA LEU A 114 12.04 -6.39 11.65
C LEU A 114 12.54 -7.76 12.09
N LYS A 115 12.21 -8.17 13.32
CA LYS A 115 12.45 -9.53 13.83
C LYS A 115 11.13 -10.18 14.19
N GLN A 116 11.00 -11.49 13.95
CA GLN A 116 9.81 -12.24 14.33
C GLN A 116 9.59 -12.18 15.86
N GLY A 117 10.66 -12.37 16.65
CA GLY A 117 10.60 -12.28 18.11
C GLY A 117 9.51 -13.18 18.71
N LYS A 118 8.57 -12.58 19.47
CA LYS A 118 7.39 -13.28 20.04
C LYS A 118 6.13 -13.15 19.17
N LYS A 119 6.18 -12.45 18.02
CA LYS A 119 5.02 -12.28 17.14
C LYS A 119 4.62 -13.63 16.52
N ASN A 120 3.34 -13.76 16.20
CA ASN A 120 2.84 -14.88 15.41
C ASN A 120 3.57 -14.90 14.05
N THR A 121 3.92 -16.10 13.56
CA THR A 121 4.60 -16.27 12.27
C THR A 121 3.81 -15.65 11.12
N MET A 122 2.49 -15.78 11.11
CA MET A 122 1.65 -15.23 10.06
C MET A 122 1.65 -13.69 10.07
N ASP A 123 1.53 -13.07 11.25
CA ASP A 123 1.58 -11.61 11.37
C ASP A 123 2.95 -11.07 10.91
N PHE A 124 4.03 -11.75 11.28
CA PHE A 124 5.39 -11.43 10.82
C PHE A 124 5.51 -11.54 9.30
N LEU A 125 4.99 -12.62 8.69
CA LEU A 125 5.05 -12.81 7.23
C LEU A 125 4.24 -11.73 6.49
N VAL A 126 3.05 -11.38 6.98
CA VAL A 126 2.24 -10.30 6.39
C VAL A 126 3.00 -8.97 6.42
N GLU A 127 3.59 -8.60 7.55
CA GLU A 127 4.38 -7.38 7.69
C GLU A 127 5.65 -7.41 6.81
N PHE A 128 6.35 -8.55 6.78
CA PHE A 128 7.56 -8.74 5.99
C PHE A 128 7.28 -8.62 4.49
N THR A 129 6.25 -9.29 3.97
CA THR A 129 5.89 -9.24 2.54
C THR A 129 5.44 -7.84 2.13
N ALA A 130 4.70 -7.13 2.99
CA ALA A 130 4.30 -5.75 2.72
C ALA A 130 5.51 -4.80 2.64
N LEU A 131 6.50 -4.97 3.52
CA LEU A 131 7.74 -4.18 3.49
C LEU A 131 8.62 -4.52 2.29
N MET A 132 8.74 -5.81 1.93
CA MET A 132 9.47 -6.27 0.76
C MET A 132 8.96 -5.60 -0.53
N TYR A 133 7.63 -5.58 -0.72
CA TYR A 133 7.00 -4.93 -1.87
C TYR A 133 7.27 -3.42 -1.89
N LYS A 134 7.20 -2.74 -0.74
CA LYS A 134 7.47 -1.29 -0.63
C LYS A 134 8.92 -0.94 -0.89
N ALA A 135 9.85 -1.76 -0.41
CA ALA A 135 11.29 -1.59 -0.58
C ALA A 135 11.79 -2.01 -1.98
N LYS A 136 10.94 -2.69 -2.78
CA LYS A 136 11.30 -3.28 -4.09
C LYS A 136 12.52 -4.22 -3.98
N ILE A 137 12.54 -5.02 -2.92
CA ILE A 137 13.61 -6.01 -2.67
C ILE A 137 13.35 -7.22 -3.56
N ASP A 138 14.42 -7.76 -4.16
CA ASP A 138 14.35 -8.98 -4.97
C ASP A 138 14.16 -10.24 -4.10
N ASP A 139 13.66 -11.32 -4.71
CA ASP A 139 13.34 -12.55 -3.99
C ASP A 139 14.55 -13.19 -3.29
N GLN A 140 15.76 -13.08 -3.86
CA GLN A 140 16.97 -13.66 -3.26
C GLN A 140 17.35 -12.92 -1.98
N HIS A 141 17.35 -11.60 -2.04
CA HIS A 141 17.59 -10.73 -0.89
C HIS A 141 16.48 -10.88 0.16
N ALA A 142 15.22 -11.03 -0.26
CA ALA A 142 14.11 -11.30 0.64
C ALA A 142 14.27 -12.64 1.38
N ILE A 143 14.68 -13.71 0.70
CA ILE A 143 14.96 -15.01 1.33
C ILE A 143 16.09 -14.88 2.36
N PHE A 144 17.14 -14.13 2.04
CA PHE A 144 18.25 -13.89 2.97
C PHE A 144 17.78 -13.19 4.26
N LEU A 145 17.03 -12.10 4.13
CA LEU A 145 16.46 -11.37 5.27
C LEU A 145 15.49 -12.24 6.08
N LEU A 146 14.66 -13.03 5.39
CA LEU A 146 13.68 -13.90 6.04
C LEU A 146 14.38 -14.97 6.89
N LYS A 147 15.45 -15.59 6.38
CA LYS A 147 16.26 -16.57 7.14
C LYS A 147 16.90 -15.97 8.38
N GLY A 148 17.38 -14.73 8.29
CA GLY A 148 18.02 -14.03 9.41
C GLY A 148 17.04 -13.54 10.48
N HIS A 149 15.81 -13.18 10.08
CA HIS A 149 14.85 -12.48 10.95
C HIS A 149 13.72 -13.37 11.49
N THR A 150 13.55 -14.58 10.91
CA THR A 150 12.63 -15.62 11.39
C THR A 150 13.25 -16.35 12.58
N ARG A 151 12.43 -16.84 13.50
CA ARG A 151 12.90 -17.61 14.65
C ARG A 151 13.64 -18.88 14.20
N HIS A 152 14.72 -19.17 14.93
CA HIS A 152 15.63 -20.25 14.58
C HIS A 152 14.99 -21.65 14.63
N ASP A 153 13.98 -21.86 15.49
CA ASP A 153 13.26 -23.14 15.60
C ASP A 153 12.42 -23.45 14.36
N ILE A 154 11.84 -22.42 13.73
CA ILE A 154 11.09 -22.53 12.48
C ILE A 154 12.06 -22.84 11.33
N ILE A 155 13.16 -22.09 11.23
CA ILE A 155 14.19 -22.33 10.21
C ILE A 155 14.77 -23.74 10.32
N LYS A 156 15.06 -24.20 11.55
CA LYS A 156 15.52 -25.58 11.81
C LYS A 156 14.51 -26.62 11.34
N THR A 157 13.23 -26.42 11.63
CA THR A 157 12.16 -27.33 11.23
C THR A 157 12.02 -27.40 9.70
N ILE A 158 12.08 -26.25 9.01
CA ILE A 158 12.01 -26.19 7.54
C ILE A 158 13.23 -26.83 6.88
N LEU A 159 14.43 -26.63 7.44
CA LEU A 159 15.68 -27.21 6.94
C LEU A 159 15.89 -28.68 7.38
N GLY A 160 14.92 -29.28 8.07
CA GLY A 160 14.96 -30.69 8.43
C GLY A 160 15.84 -31.05 9.64
N TYR A 161 16.23 -30.08 10.48
CA TYR A 161 16.91 -30.38 11.73
C TYR A 161 15.91 -30.94 12.76
N PRO A 162 16.09 -32.17 13.26
CA PRO A 162 15.19 -32.76 14.24
C PRO A 162 15.24 -31.98 15.55
N ARG A 163 14.08 -31.79 16.21
CA ARG A 163 13.96 -31.11 17.52
C ARG A 163 14.85 -31.70 18.64
N LYS A 164 15.44 -32.88 18.44
CA LYS A 164 16.31 -33.54 19.41
C LYS A 164 17.75 -32.99 19.46
N ASP A 165 18.16 -32.20 18.48
CA ASP A 165 19.51 -31.63 18.41
C ASP A 165 19.57 -30.18 18.94
N ILE A 166 18.69 -29.83 19.88
CA ILE A 166 18.81 -28.58 20.64
C ILE A 166 19.92 -28.82 21.68
N PRO A 167 21.11 -28.19 21.58
CA PRO A 167 22.01 -28.18 22.71
C PRO A 167 21.28 -27.42 23.81
N GLN A 168 21.00 -28.09 24.94
CA GLN A 168 20.61 -27.37 26.15
C GLN A 168 21.68 -26.31 26.37
N SER A 169 21.26 -25.04 26.36
CA SER A 169 22.10 -23.92 26.74
C SER A 169 22.78 -24.30 28.05
N ARG A 170 24.12 -24.41 28.03
CA ARG A 170 24.92 -24.73 29.20
C ARG A 170 24.46 -23.82 30.33
N GLU A 171 23.80 -24.42 31.32
CA GLU A 171 23.68 -23.82 32.64
C GLU A 171 25.10 -23.45 33.06
N LYS A 172 25.33 -22.15 33.29
CA LYS A 172 26.55 -21.70 33.92
C LYS A 172 26.52 -22.25 35.35
N GLN A 173 27.22 -23.35 35.56
CA GLN A 173 27.81 -23.63 36.86
C GLN A 173 29.09 -22.79 36.94
N GLU A 174 29.02 -21.72 37.70
CA GLU A 174 30.04 -21.21 38.64
C GLU A 174 29.51 -19.91 39.29
#